data_AF-A0A5N6T5T1-F1
#
_entry.id   AF-A0A5N6T5T1-F1
#
_cell.length_a   1.000
_cell.length_b   1.000
_cell.length_c   1.000
_cell.angle_alpha   90.00
_cell.angle_beta   90.00
_cell.angle_gamma   90.00
#
_symmetry.space_group_name_H-M   'P 1'
#
loop_
_entity.id
_entity.type
_entity.pdbx_description
1 polymer ?
#
loop_
_entity_poly.entity_id
_entity_poly.type
_entity_poly.pdbx_seq_one_letter_code
_entity_poly.pdbx_strand_id
1 'polypeptide(L)'
;MIFGLTAQVLTFAFAAPLYCFFHLTTSKTAKNPTPDNLRIPRAITNTLPFVFILGYMVPTQLLILPISEHVTFDLKQIFIAIWQPWPAYVSILLTLIYTIIAPFTSSDRITPTSERKSLSSLRWVYAFAFGNTALTHLVSWIISLGSVLVPDMFNGEFVDALHPGRVFEVPIPWEDPVRTVASVGHGVHAFLRWDYIIGSLGVLVWAGSLYAAAQRGVYGSVGWLGLFGKAVLLSVFVGPVGAAVELMWEREELVLAKRGLIENRKKDS
;
A
#
# COMPACT_ATOMS: atom_id res chain seq x y z
N MET A 1 -1.95 -0.79 -14.28
CA MET A 1 -2.91 0.07 -15.01
C MET A 1 -4.36 -0.31 -14.76
N ILE A 2 -4.88 -1.42 -15.31
CA ILE A 2 -6.33 -1.76 -15.31
C ILE A 2 -6.97 -1.66 -13.91
N PHE A 3 -6.48 -2.44 -12.93
CA PHE A 3 -7.04 -2.43 -11.58
C PHE A 3 -6.93 -1.07 -10.87
N GLY A 4 -5.89 -0.28 -11.18
CA GLY A 4 -5.75 1.08 -10.64
C GLY A 4 -6.80 2.03 -11.22
N LEU A 5 -7.09 1.94 -12.51
CA LEU A 5 -8.18 2.70 -13.14
C LEU A 5 -9.56 2.21 -12.68
N THR A 6 -9.73 0.91 -12.47
CA THR A 6 -10.93 0.36 -11.85
C THR A 6 -11.12 0.94 -10.44
N ALA A 7 -10.05 1.11 -9.66
CA ALA A 7 -10.15 1.73 -8.33
C ALA A 7 -10.63 3.19 -8.40
N GLN A 8 -10.24 3.93 -9.45
CA GLN A 8 -10.69 5.31 -9.64
C GLN A 8 -12.16 5.42 -10.05
N VAL A 9 -12.64 4.50 -10.90
CA VAL A 9 -14.02 4.54 -11.41
C VAL A 9 -15.02 3.88 -10.46
N LEU A 10 -14.63 2.76 -9.84
CA LEU A 10 -15.52 1.90 -9.04
C LEU A 10 -15.23 1.86 -7.55
N THR A 11 -14.11 2.44 -7.09
CA THR A 11 -13.56 2.43 -5.70
C THR A 11 -12.47 1.41 -5.39
N PHE A 12 -11.69 1.73 -4.36
CA PHE A 12 -10.63 0.88 -3.83
C PHE A 12 -11.17 -0.41 -3.20
N ALA A 13 -12.28 -0.35 -2.48
CA ALA A 13 -12.99 -1.48 -1.88
C ALA A 13 -13.49 -2.48 -2.91
N PHE A 14 -13.78 -2.05 -4.13
CA PHE A 14 -14.11 -2.97 -5.21
C PHE A 14 -12.86 -3.51 -5.90
N ALA A 15 -11.96 -2.61 -6.34
CA ALA A 15 -10.85 -2.98 -7.20
C ALA A 15 -9.76 -3.80 -6.47
N ALA A 16 -9.48 -3.49 -5.20
CA ALA A 16 -8.40 -4.15 -4.48
C ALA A 16 -8.71 -5.62 -4.16
N PRO A 17 -9.88 -5.99 -3.61
CA PRO A 17 -10.23 -7.40 -3.42
C PRO A 17 -10.31 -8.16 -4.74
N LEU A 18 -10.81 -7.52 -5.81
CA LEU A 18 -10.87 -8.13 -7.14
C LEU A 18 -9.48 -8.47 -7.67
N TYR A 19 -8.53 -7.52 -7.59
CA TYR A 19 -7.12 -7.77 -7.92
C TYR A 19 -6.55 -8.91 -7.08
N CYS A 20 -6.76 -8.86 -5.76
CA CYS A 20 -6.25 -9.84 -4.82
C CYS A 20 -6.75 -11.26 -5.16
N PHE A 21 -8.04 -11.40 -5.45
CA PHE A 21 -8.67 -12.66 -5.86
C PHE A 21 -8.05 -13.20 -7.15
N PHE A 22 -7.95 -12.37 -8.19
CA PHE A 22 -7.33 -12.79 -9.45
C PHE A 22 -5.86 -13.18 -9.26
N HIS A 23 -5.11 -12.42 -8.46
CA HIS A 23 -3.71 -12.74 -8.18
C HIS A 23 -3.57 -14.09 -7.48
N LEU A 24 -4.35 -14.36 -6.44
CA LEU A 24 -4.29 -15.64 -5.70
C LEU A 24 -4.68 -16.84 -6.58
N THR A 25 -5.66 -16.67 -7.45
CA THR A 25 -6.20 -17.77 -8.26
C THR A 25 -5.41 -18.03 -9.55
N THR A 26 -4.79 -17.02 -10.14
CA THR A 26 -4.15 -17.12 -11.46
C THR A 26 -2.63 -16.99 -11.44
N SER A 27 -2.05 -16.29 -10.44
CA SER A 27 -0.64 -15.94 -10.48
C SER A 27 0.28 -17.11 -10.09
N LYS A 28 1.36 -17.28 -10.86
CA LYS A 28 2.45 -18.21 -10.52
C LYS A 28 3.18 -17.79 -9.24
N THR A 29 3.34 -16.48 -9.02
CA THR A 29 3.99 -15.94 -7.81
C THR A 29 3.19 -16.22 -6.55
N ALA A 30 1.88 -16.42 -6.66
CA ALA A 30 1.02 -16.83 -5.55
C ALA A 30 1.10 -18.34 -5.28
N LYS A 31 0.99 -19.18 -6.31
CA LYS A 31 0.91 -20.65 -6.16
C LYS A 31 2.26 -21.29 -5.86
N ASN A 32 3.31 -20.89 -6.58
CA ASN A 32 4.63 -21.50 -6.53
C ASN A 32 5.71 -20.40 -6.57
N PRO A 33 5.86 -19.62 -5.49
CA PRO A 33 6.85 -18.54 -5.45
C PRO A 33 8.27 -19.11 -5.58
N THR A 34 9.03 -18.57 -6.53
CA THR A 34 10.46 -18.86 -6.71
C THR A 34 11.22 -17.55 -6.86
N PRO A 35 12.50 -17.48 -6.45
CA PRO A 35 13.32 -16.28 -6.63
C PRO A 35 13.29 -15.72 -8.06
N ASP A 36 13.24 -16.60 -9.06
CA ASP A 36 13.19 -16.19 -10.46
C ASP A 36 11.86 -15.55 -10.86
N ASN A 37 10.74 -16.06 -10.34
CA ASN A 37 9.41 -15.51 -10.68
C ASN A 37 9.05 -14.27 -9.87
N LEU A 38 9.72 -14.03 -8.75
CA LEU A 38 9.61 -12.80 -7.96
C LEU A 38 10.61 -11.72 -8.40
N ARG A 39 11.50 -12.04 -9.35
CA ARG A 39 12.52 -11.10 -9.82
C ARG A 39 11.88 -9.95 -10.60
N ILE A 40 12.02 -8.75 -10.05
CA ILE A 40 11.62 -7.51 -10.72
C ILE A 40 12.87 -6.83 -11.32
N PRO A 41 12.81 -6.33 -12.58
CA PRO A 41 13.90 -5.56 -13.16
C PRO A 41 14.35 -4.40 -12.27
N ARG A 42 15.67 -4.25 -12.08
CA ARG A 42 16.24 -3.20 -11.21
C ARG A 42 15.89 -1.78 -11.66
N ALA A 43 15.79 -1.56 -12.97
CA ALA A 43 15.35 -0.28 -13.51
C ALA A 43 13.99 0.12 -12.94
N ILE A 44 13.07 -0.84 -12.77
CA ILE A 44 11.74 -0.60 -12.19
C ILE A 44 11.85 -0.38 -10.67
N THR A 45 12.51 -1.26 -9.92
CA THR A 45 12.58 -1.12 -8.45
C THR A 45 13.30 0.15 -8.00
N ASN A 46 14.33 0.60 -8.73
CA ASN A 46 15.02 1.85 -8.42
C ASN A 46 14.20 3.11 -8.73
N THR A 47 13.33 3.06 -9.74
CA THR A 47 12.58 4.23 -10.20
C THR A 47 11.17 4.32 -9.62
N LEU A 48 10.61 3.20 -9.17
CA LEU A 48 9.24 3.09 -8.67
C LEU A 48 8.91 4.12 -7.59
N PRO A 49 9.71 4.31 -6.52
CA PRO A 49 9.43 5.35 -5.52
C PRO A 49 9.36 6.76 -6.12
N PHE A 50 10.28 7.10 -7.03
CA PHE A 50 10.32 8.42 -7.67
C PHE A 50 9.13 8.66 -8.60
N VAL A 51 8.79 7.66 -9.42
CA VAL A 51 7.61 7.72 -10.29
C VAL A 51 6.33 7.82 -9.46
N PHE A 52 6.25 7.13 -8.32
CA PHE A 52 5.11 7.23 -7.42
C PHE A 52 5.01 8.61 -6.75
N ILE A 53 6.15 9.20 -6.35
CA ILE A 53 6.18 10.57 -5.81
C ILE A 53 5.62 11.55 -6.85
N LEU A 54 6.12 11.52 -8.08
CA LEU A 54 5.72 12.46 -9.13
C LEU A 54 4.29 12.21 -9.63
N GLY A 55 3.95 10.94 -9.84
CA GLY A 55 2.68 10.54 -10.45
C GLY A 55 1.51 10.58 -9.49
N TYR A 56 1.73 10.43 -8.17
CA TYR A 56 0.66 10.33 -7.17
C TYR A 56 0.84 11.28 -5.99
N MET A 57 2.00 11.26 -5.31
CA MET A 57 2.14 12.02 -4.06
C MET A 57 2.07 13.53 -4.29
N VAL A 58 2.80 14.06 -5.28
CA VAL A 58 2.80 15.49 -5.61
C VAL A 58 1.38 15.97 -5.98
N PRO A 59 0.66 15.33 -6.92
CA PRO A 59 -0.74 15.66 -7.19
C PRO A 59 -1.62 15.61 -5.93
N THR A 60 -1.43 14.60 -5.07
CA THR A 60 -2.21 14.46 -3.82
C THR A 60 -1.98 15.65 -2.87
N GLN A 61 -0.74 16.14 -2.75
CA GLN A 61 -0.44 17.32 -1.92
C GLN A 61 -1.04 18.61 -2.49
N LEU A 62 -1.17 18.74 -3.81
CA LEU A 62 -1.85 19.90 -4.42
C LEU A 62 -3.35 19.93 -4.07
N LEU A 63 -3.97 18.76 -3.85
CA LEU A 63 -5.39 18.67 -3.46
C LEU A 63 -5.67 19.25 -2.07
N ILE A 64 -4.69 19.28 -1.15
CA ILE A 64 -4.90 19.76 0.22
C ILE A 64 -4.63 21.27 0.40
N LEU A 65 -4.10 21.96 -0.62
CA LEU A 65 -3.83 23.40 -0.52
C LEU A 65 -5.11 24.20 -0.17
N PRO A 66 -5.09 25.18 0.73
CA PRO A 66 -6.27 25.98 0.98
C PRO A 66 -6.62 26.84 -0.24
N ILE A 67 -7.91 27.19 -0.38
CA ILE A 67 -8.32 28.21 -1.36
C ILE A 67 -7.69 29.54 -0.95
N SER A 68 -7.12 30.24 -1.93
CA SER A 68 -6.46 31.52 -1.73
C SER A 68 -6.59 32.37 -2.99
N GLU A 69 -6.05 33.59 -2.97
CA GLU A 69 -5.95 34.44 -4.16
C GLU A 69 -5.24 33.73 -5.33
N HIS A 70 -4.28 32.84 -5.03
CA HIS A 70 -3.48 32.13 -6.03
C HIS A 70 -4.04 30.73 -6.33
N VAL A 71 -4.77 30.14 -5.39
CA VAL A 71 -5.42 28.83 -5.51
C VAL A 71 -6.92 29.02 -5.58
N THR A 72 -7.41 29.32 -6.78
CA THR A 72 -8.84 29.51 -7.06
C THR A 72 -9.61 28.18 -7.11
N PHE A 73 -10.94 28.25 -7.08
CA PHE A 73 -11.81 27.08 -7.25
C PHE A 73 -11.58 26.35 -8.59
N ASP A 74 -11.36 27.09 -9.68
CA ASP A 74 -11.08 26.50 -10.98
C ASP A 74 -9.75 25.74 -10.97
N LEU A 75 -8.72 26.33 -10.34
CA LEU A 75 -7.42 25.66 -10.20
C LEU A 75 -7.53 24.39 -9.35
N LYS A 76 -8.38 24.40 -8.32
CA LYS A 76 -8.71 23.20 -7.54
C LYS A 76 -9.32 22.09 -8.38
N GLN A 77 -10.25 22.42 -9.27
CA GLN A 77 -10.84 21.44 -10.19
C GLN A 77 -9.79 20.86 -11.13
N ILE A 78 -8.84 21.68 -11.61
CA ILE A 78 -7.71 21.22 -12.42
C ILE A 78 -6.82 20.26 -11.62
N PHE A 79 -6.48 20.56 -10.36
CA PHE A 79 -5.71 19.65 -9.52
C PHE A 79 -6.41 18.31 -9.32
N ILE A 80 -7.73 18.32 -9.11
CA ILE A 80 -8.54 17.09 -9.02
C ILE A 80 -8.46 16.33 -10.35
N ALA A 81 -8.66 17.00 -11.49
CA ALA A 81 -8.61 16.37 -12.81
C ALA A 81 -7.24 15.74 -13.11
N ILE A 82 -6.14 16.41 -12.74
CA ILE A 82 -4.77 15.87 -12.87
C ILE A 82 -4.57 14.66 -11.95
N TRP A 83 -5.12 14.69 -10.74
CA TRP A 83 -4.97 13.58 -9.79
C TRP A 83 -5.70 12.30 -10.23
N GLN A 84 -6.87 12.41 -10.85
CA GLN A 84 -7.74 11.28 -11.21
C GLN A 84 -7.01 10.13 -11.96
N PRO A 85 -6.31 10.37 -13.09
CA PRO A 85 -5.66 9.30 -13.86
C PRO A 85 -4.26 8.91 -13.34
N TRP A 86 -3.89 9.21 -12.10
CA TRP A 86 -2.57 8.88 -11.55
C TRP A 86 -2.10 7.41 -11.78
N PRO A 87 -2.97 6.37 -11.71
CA PRO A 87 -2.52 5.01 -11.93
C PRO A 87 -2.04 4.75 -13.36
N ALA A 88 -2.58 5.51 -14.33
CA ALA A 88 -2.13 5.48 -15.71
C ALA A 88 -0.76 6.15 -15.85
N TYR A 89 -0.56 7.33 -15.25
CA TYR A 89 0.74 8.02 -15.29
C TYR A 89 1.87 7.13 -14.76
N VAL A 90 1.67 6.53 -13.58
CA VAL A 90 2.66 5.64 -12.99
C VAL A 90 2.91 4.42 -13.89
N SER A 91 1.85 3.79 -14.42
CA SER A 91 2.00 2.61 -15.30
C SER A 91 2.73 2.95 -16.60
N ILE A 92 2.39 4.06 -17.25
CA ILE A 92 3.00 4.51 -18.51
C ILE A 92 4.47 4.85 -18.28
N LEU A 93 4.78 5.66 -17.26
CA LEU A 93 6.16 6.04 -16.94
C LEU A 93 7.04 4.83 -16.62
N LEU A 94 6.56 3.88 -15.81
CA LEU A 94 7.31 2.66 -15.52
C LEU A 94 7.50 1.78 -16.77
N THR A 95 6.51 1.73 -17.64
CA THR A 95 6.61 1.01 -18.92
C THR A 95 7.65 1.65 -19.83
N LEU A 96 7.65 2.98 -19.95
CA LEU A 96 8.65 3.72 -20.71
C LEU A 96 10.06 3.51 -20.14
N ILE A 97 10.21 3.61 -18.82
CA ILE A 97 11.48 3.34 -18.12
C ILE A 97 11.95 1.92 -18.39
N TYR A 98 11.06 0.93 -18.30
CA TYR A 98 11.42 -0.45 -18.58
C TYR A 98 11.89 -0.61 -20.03
N THR A 99 11.11 -0.13 -21.00
CA THR A 99 11.43 -0.27 -22.43
C THR A 99 12.69 0.48 -22.85
N ILE A 100 12.92 1.67 -22.27
CA ILE A 100 14.03 2.55 -22.67
C ILE A 100 15.29 2.25 -21.86
N ILE A 101 15.20 2.08 -20.54
CA ILE A 101 16.36 2.02 -19.63
C ILE A 101 16.78 0.58 -19.33
N ALA A 102 15.85 -0.39 -19.28
CA ALA A 102 16.21 -1.77 -18.96
C ALA A 102 17.21 -2.38 -19.97
N PRO A 103 17.14 -2.14 -21.30
CA PRO A 103 18.14 -2.66 -22.24
C PRO A 103 19.57 -2.19 -21.94
N PHE A 104 19.75 -0.98 -21.42
CA PHE A 104 21.08 -0.41 -21.13
C PHE A 104 21.59 -0.73 -19.72
N THR A 105 20.73 -1.23 -18.83
CA THR A 105 21.06 -1.49 -17.42
C THR A 105 20.99 -2.97 -17.03
N SER A 106 20.48 -3.82 -17.93
CA SER A 106 20.45 -5.27 -17.77
C SER A 106 21.82 -5.86 -18.05
N SER A 107 22.64 -5.98 -16.99
CA SER A 107 23.70 -6.97 -17.01
C SER A 107 23.05 -8.34 -16.82
N ASP A 108 22.88 -9.08 -17.91
CA ASP A 108 22.33 -10.45 -17.93
C ASP A 108 23.14 -11.45 -17.08
N ARG A 109 24.34 -11.06 -16.64
CA ARG A 109 25.14 -11.89 -15.73
C ARG A 109 24.54 -11.87 -14.33
N ILE A 110 23.97 -13.01 -13.95
CA ILE A 110 23.63 -13.33 -12.56
C ILE A 110 24.96 -13.46 -11.80
N THR A 111 25.40 -12.35 -11.20
CA THR A 111 26.52 -12.34 -10.26
C THR A 111 25.99 -12.14 -8.85
N PRO A 112 26.70 -12.64 -7.82
CA PRO A 112 26.32 -12.42 -6.41
C PRO A 112 26.16 -10.91 -6.08
N THR A 113 26.99 -10.07 -6.70
CA THR A 113 26.91 -8.61 -6.55
C THR A 113 25.65 -8.01 -7.22
N SER A 114 25.24 -8.55 -8.37
CA SER A 114 24.03 -8.13 -9.09
C SER A 114 22.76 -8.49 -8.31
N GLU A 115 22.72 -9.69 -7.74
CA GLU A 115 21.63 -10.16 -6.88
C GLU A 115 21.52 -9.32 -5.61
N ARG A 116 22.63 -9.09 -4.89
CA ARG A 116 22.64 -8.23 -3.69
C ARG A 116 22.10 -6.84 -3.97
N LYS A 117 22.47 -6.24 -5.11
CA LYS A 117 21.93 -4.94 -5.54
C LYS A 117 20.43 -5.01 -5.83
N SER A 118 19.95 -6.09 -6.44
CA SER A 118 18.51 -6.30 -6.71
C SER A 118 17.70 -6.46 -5.43
N LEU A 119 18.26 -7.12 -4.42
CA LEU A 119 17.62 -7.24 -3.11
C LEU A 119 17.59 -5.90 -2.38
N SER A 120 18.69 -5.15 -2.42
CA SER A 120 18.76 -3.83 -1.82
C SER A 120 17.73 -2.87 -2.45
N SER A 121 17.55 -2.91 -3.78
CA SER A 121 16.54 -2.07 -4.44
C SER A 121 15.12 -2.50 -4.12
N LEU A 122 14.86 -3.80 -4.00
CA LEU A 122 13.55 -4.32 -3.57
C LEU A 122 13.22 -3.91 -2.12
N ARG A 123 14.18 -4.03 -1.20
CA ARG A 123 14.06 -3.56 0.19
C ARG A 123 13.77 -2.06 0.25
N TRP A 124 14.40 -1.27 -0.63
CA TRP A 124 14.10 0.16 -0.72
C TRP A 124 12.65 0.44 -1.12
N VAL A 125 12.10 -0.31 -2.08
CA VAL A 125 10.67 -0.20 -2.46
C VAL A 125 9.77 -0.52 -1.27
N TYR A 126 10.04 -1.61 -0.56
CA TYR A 126 9.26 -1.99 0.63
C TYR A 126 9.37 -0.95 1.74
N ALA A 127 10.58 -0.50 2.07
CA ALA A 127 10.81 0.54 3.07
C ALA A 127 10.09 1.85 2.71
N PHE A 128 10.09 2.23 1.42
CA PHE A 128 9.36 3.39 0.94
C PHE A 128 7.84 3.22 1.11
N ALA A 129 7.28 2.07 0.70
CA ALA A 129 5.85 1.80 0.84
C ALA A 129 5.41 1.71 2.32
N PHE A 130 6.22 1.07 3.15
CA PHE A 130 6.01 0.97 4.59
C PHE A 130 6.05 2.35 5.24
N GLY A 131 7.06 3.16 4.93
CA GLY A 131 7.18 4.53 5.45
C GLY A 131 5.98 5.41 5.08
N ASN A 132 5.47 5.32 3.85
CA ASN A 132 4.29 6.08 3.43
C ASN A 132 3.02 5.66 4.18
N THR A 133 2.79 4.35 4.35
CA THR A 133 1.60 3.84 5.05
C THR A 133 1.66 4.08 6.54
N ALA A 134 2.83 3.87 7.16
CA ALA A 134 3.06 4.14 8.57
C ALA A 134 2.92 5.64 8.87
N LEU A 135 3.50 6.52 8.05
CA LEU A 135 3.44 7.96 8.28
C LEU A 135 2.00 8.48 8.26
N THR A 136 1.21 8.13 7.25
CA THR A 136 -0.18 8.61 7.15
C THR A 136 -1.03 8.09 8.31
N HIS A 137 -0.88 6.81 8.67
CA HIS A 137 -1.60 6.20 9.80
C HIS A 137 -1.22 6.83 11.14
N LEU A 138 0.07 7.01 11.40
CA LEU A 138 0.57 7.61 12.64
C LEU A 138 0.17 9.08 12.75
N VAL A 139 0.22 9.85 11.66
CA VAL A 139 -0.22 11.26 11.68
C VAL A 139 -1.71 11.35 12.04
N SER A 140 -2.57 10.51 11.45
CA SER A 140 -4.00 10.47 11.80
C SER A 140 -4.21 10.13 13.28
N TRP A 141 -3.48 9.16 13.82
CA TRP A 141 -3.55 8.81 15.24
C TRP A 141 -3.04 9.92 16.16
N ILE A 142 -1.87 10.49 15.86
CA ILE A 142 -1.22 11.50 16.70
C ILE A 142 -2.07 12.76 16.77
N ILE A 143 -2.55 13.26 15.64
CA ILE A 143 -3.42 14.46 15.60
C ILE A 143 -4.70 14.20 16.40
N SER A 144 -5.31 13.04 16.19
CA SER A 144 -6.57 12.71 16.82
C SER A 144 -6.43 12.49 18.33
N LEU A 145 -5.42 11.75 18.78
CA LEU A 145 -5.12 11.57 20.22
C LEU A 145 -4.69 12.89 20.87
N GLY A 146 -3.97 13.75 20.13
CA GLY A 146 -3.59 15.07 20.59
C GLY A 146 -4.80 15.91 21.01
N SER A 147 -5.92 15.82 20.29
CA SER A 147 -7.17 16.53 20.64
C SER A 147 -7.73 16.15 22.01
N VAL A 148 -7.37 14.96 22.54
CA VAL A 148 -7.80 14.47 23.85
C VAL A 148 -6.74 14.70 24.93
N LEU A 149 -5.47 14.45 24.60
CA LEU A 149 -4.37 14.49 25.56
C LEU A 149 -3.87 15.90 25.84
N VAL A 150 -3.91 16.78 24.84
CA VAL A 150 -3.42 18.17 24.90
C VAL A 150 -4.36 19.11 24.13
N PRO A 151 -5.66 19.18 24.49
CA PRO A 151 -6.67 19.95 23.75
C PRO A 151 -6.32 21.43 23.61
N ASP A 152 -5.62 22.01 24.58
CA ASP A 152 -5.22 23.43 24.60
C ASP A 152 -4.25 23.81 23.47
N MET A 153 -3.59 22.83 22.84
CA MET A 153 -2.73 23.06 21.65
C MET A 153 -3.55 23.21 20.35
N PHE A 154 -4.83 22.88 20.37
CA PHE A 154 -5.71 22.91 19.22
C PHE A 154 -6.65 24.11 19.29
N ASN A 155 -7.10 24.58 18.13
CA ASN A 155 -8.20 25.53 18.10
C ASN A 155 -9.47 24.83 18.59
N GLY A 156 -10.12 25.41 19.61
CA GLY A 156 -11.31 24.87 20.28
C GLY A 156 -12.46 24.50 19.33
N GLU A 157 -12.57 25.16 18.18
CA GLU A 157 -13.57 24.84 17.15
C GLU A 157 -13.40 23.42 16.57
N PHE A 158 -12.16 22.92 16.48
CA PHE A 158 -11.85 21.65 15.82
C PHE A 158 -11.60 20.49 16.79
N VAL A 159 -11.55 20.74 18.09
CA VAL A 159 -11.23 19.71 19.09
C VAL A 159 -12.21 18.53 19.03
N ASP A 160 -13.52 18.79 19.00
CA ASP A 160 -14.53 17.71 18.87
C ASP A 160 -14.40 16.98 17.53
N ALA A 161 -14.22 17.72 16.43
CA ALA A 161 -14.09 17.14 15.09
C ALA A 161 -12.86 16.23 14.94
N LEU A 162 -11.76 16.54 15.65
CA LEU A 162 -10.52 15.77 15.65
C LEU A 162 -10.52 14.63 16.68
N HIS A 163 -11.54 14.53 17.54
CA HIS A 163 -11.62 13.48 18.55
C HIS A 163 -11.55 12.07 17.92
N PRO A 164 -10.84 11.08 18.49
CA PRO A 164 -10.70 9.74 17.91
C PRO A 164 -12.03 9.06 17.63
N GLY A 165 -12.99 9.22 18.55
CA GLY A 165 -14.34 8.71 18.39
C GLY A 165 -15.12 9.34 17.24
N ARG A 166 -14.72 10.53 16.74
CA ARG A 166 -15.28 11.16 15.54
C ARG A 166 -14.49 10.80 14.30
N VAL A 167 -13.16 10.86 14.35
CA VAL A 167 -12.26 10.60 13.21
C VAL A 167 -12.35 9.15 12.72
N PHE A 168 -12.41 8.19 13.64
CA PHE A 168 -12.41 6.76 13.32
C PHE A 168 -13.79 6.10 13.45
N GLU A 169 -14.86 6.88 13.60
CA GLU A 169 -16.23 6.36 13.63
C GLU A 169 -16.54 5.61 12.33
N VAL A 170 -17.15 4.43 12.39
CA VAL A 170 -17.62 3.72 11.19
C VAL A 170 -19.14 3.73 11.20
N PRO A 171 -19.79 4.50 10.31
CA PRO A 171 -21.25 4.56 10.28
C PRO A 171 -21.79 3.20 9.82
N ILE A 172 -22.75 2.66 10.57
CA ILE A 172 -23.32 1.35 10.27
C ILE A 172 -24.53 1.55 9.34
N PRO A 173 -24.56 0.91 8.15
CA PRO A 173 -25.63 1.13 7.16
C PRO A 173 -27.04 0.72 7.62
N TRP A 174 -27.13 -0.11 8.66
CA TRP A 174 -28.38 -0.65 9.21
C TRP A 174 -28.70 -0.10 10.61
N GLU A 175 -28.19 1.09 10.95
CA GLU A 175 -28.64 1.84 12.14
C GLU A 175 -30.15 2.18 12.05
N ASP A 176 -30.85 2.17 13.18
CA ASP A 176 -32.24 2.62 13.32
C ASP A 176 -32.32 3.79 14.30
N PRO A 177 -32.72 5.01 13.86
CA PRO A 177 -33.09 5.37 12.50
C PRO A 177 -31.89 5.38 11.53
N VAL A 178 -32.16 5.11 10.24
CA VAL A 178 -31.14 5.14 9.19
C VAL A 178 -30.46 6.51 9.19
N ARG A 179 -29.13 6.50 9.33
CA ARG A 179 -28.32 7.72 9.40
C ARG A 179 -28.51 8.56 8.13
N THR A 180 -29.07 9.75 8.30
CA THR A 180 -29.17 10.74 7.22
C THR A 180 -27.87 11.52 7.10
N VAL A 181 -27.46 11.84 5.86
CA VAL A 181 -26.26 12.62 5.60
C VAL A 181 -26.61 14.10 5.52
N ALA A 182 -26.01 14.91 6.41
CA ALA A 182 -26.28 16.35 6.47
C ALA A 182 -25.69 17.14 5.28
N SER A 183 -24.63 16.61 4.65
CA SER A 183 -24.01 17.21 3.48
C SER A 183 -23.34 16.16 2.59
N VAL A 184 -23.01 16.54 1.37
CA VAL A 184 -22.21 15.70 0.45
C VAL A 184 -20.89 15.28 1.10
N GLY A 185 -20.23 16.19 1.82
CA GLY A 185 -18.99 15.88 2.53
C GLY A 185 -19.16 14.79 3.59
N HIS A 186 -20.24 14.82 4.37
CA HIS A 186 -20.55 13.75 5.33
C HIS A 186 -20.80 12.40 4.64
N GLY A 187 -21.53 12.41 3.52
CA GLY A 187 -21.76 11.19 2.73
C GLY A 187 -20.48 10.62 2.14
N VAL A 188 -19.63 11.47 1.54
CA VAL A 188 -18.32 11.07 1.00
C VAL A 188 -17.42 10.53 2.11
N HIS A 189 -17.40 11.16 3.28
CA HIS A 189 -16.59 10.69 4.40
C HIS A 189 -17.04 9.31 4.92
N ALA A 190 -18.36 9.10 5.08
CA ALA A 190 -18.93 7.81 5.45
C ALA A 190 -18.57 6.71 4.44
N PHE A 191 -18.69 7.03 3.14
CA PHE A 191 -18.33 6.15 2.05
C PHE A 191 -16.84 5.79 2.04
N LEU A 192 -15.94 6.77 2.15
CA LEU A 192 -14.49 6.56 2.12
C LEU A 192 -13.98 5.71 3.29
N ARG A 193 -14.68 5.70 4.43
CA ARG A 193 -14.37 4.81 5.56
C ARG A 193 -14.59 3.35 5.22
N TRP A 194 -15.76 3.03 4.66
CA TRP A 194 -16.04 1.70 4.16
C TRP A 194 -15.12 1.31 3.00
N ASP A 195 -14.83 2.28 2.11
CA ASP A 195 -13.89 2.09 1.01
C ASP A 195 -12.49 1.65 1.52
N TYR A 196 -11.98 2.39 2.51
CA TYR A 196 -10.71 2.09 3.17
C TYR A 196 -10.74 0.74 3.90
N ILE A 197 -11.76 0.46 4.70
CA ILE A 197 -11.85 -0.77 5.51
C ILE A 197 -11.87 -2.00 4.60
N ILE A 198 -12.78 -2.04 3.64
CA ILE A 198 -12.94 -3.21 2.76
C ILE A 198 -11.69 -3.41 1.90
N GLY A 199 -11.18 -2.34 1.29
CA GLY A 199 -10.00 -2.42 0.43
C GLY A 199 -8.74 -2.82 1.20
N SER A 200 -8.51 -2.24 2.38
CA SER A 200 -7.32 -2.53 3.19
C SER A 200 -7.36 -3.93 3.82
N LEU A 201 -8.52 -4.38 4.30
CA LEU A 201 -8.69 -5.75 4.78
C LEU A 201 -8.49 -6.77 3.67
N GLY A 202 -9.02 -6.50 2.47
CA GLY A 202 -8.78 -7.35 1.30
C GLY A 202 -7.28 -7.51 0.99
N VAL A 203 -6.54 -6.42 1.00
CA VAL A 203 -5.08 -6.42 0.80
C VAL A 203 -4.35 -7.14 1.93
N LEU A 204 -4.77 -6.97 3.19
CA LEU A 204 -4.17 -7.65 4.34
C LEU A 204 -4.38 -9.16 4.28
N VAL A 205 -5.61 -9.61 3.97
CA VAL A 205 -5.92 -11.04 3.81
C VAL A 205 -5.12 -11.65 2.66
N TRP A 206 -4.98 -10.91 1.55
CA TRP A 206 -4.15 -11.31 0.43
C TRP A 206 -2.68 -11.48 0.82
N ALA A 207 -2.08 -10.48 1.45
CA ALA A 207 -0.69 -10.52 1.89
C ALA A 207 -0.45 -11.64 2.91
N GLY A 208 -1.36 -11.78 3.88
CA GLY A 208 -1.33 -12.86 4.87
C GLY A 208 -1.43 -14.25 4.25
N SER A 209 -2.29 -14.43 3.23
CA SER A 209 -2.41 -15.69 2.50
C SER A 209 -1.13 -16.05 1.76
N LEU A 210 -0.50 -15.07 1.10
CA LEU A 210 0.77 -15.24 0.41
C LEU A 210 1.91 -15.55 1.39
N TYR A 211 1.98 -14.84 2.51
CA TYR A 211 2.97 -15.07 3.55
C TYR A 211 2.82 -16.45 4.20
N ALA A 212 1.59 -16.86 4.52
CA ALA A 212 1.29 -18.19 5.05
C ALA A 212 1.71 -19.30 4.07
N ALA A 213 1.46 -19.11 2.77
CA ALA A 213 1.92 -20.05 1.74
C ALA A 213 3.45 -20.15 1.69
N ALA A 214 4.16 -19.03 1.81
CA ALA A 214 5.62 -19.01 1.87
C ALA A 214 6.16 -19.68 3.14
N GLN A 215 5.60 -19.38 4.31
CA GLN A 215 5.95 -20.05 5.57
C GLN A 215 5.76 -21.56 5.46
N ARG A 216 4.61 -22.03 4.94
CA ARG A 216 4.37 -23.46 4.71
C ARG A 216 5.43 -24.06 3.77
N GLY A 217 5.81 -23.33 2.72
CA GLY A 217 6.83 -23.76 1.77
C GLY A 217 8.26 -23.82 2.32
N VAL A 218 8.56 -23.08 3.39
CA VAL A 218 9.90 -23.03 4.02
C VAL A 218 9.98 -23.91 5.27
N TYR A 219 9.00 -23.77 6.17
CA TYR A 219 8.97 -24.40 7.49
C TYR A 219 8.05 -25.64 7.57
N GLY A 220 7.30 -25.96 6.51
CA GLY A 220 6.35 -27.08 6.47
C GLY A 220 5.03 -26.83 7.20
N SER A 221 4.93 -25.78 8.02
CA SER A 221 3.72 -25.41 8.78
C SER A 221 3.54 -23.89 8.83
N VAL A 222 2.34 -23.45 9.26
CA VAL A 222 2.00 -22.03 9.43
C VAL A 222 1.65 -21.79 10.88
N GLY A 223 2.35 -20.86 11.53
CA GLY A 223 2.04 -20.41 12.88
C GLY A 223 0.87 -19.43 12.88
N TRP A 224 -0.36 -19.90 12.68
CA TRP A 224 -1.56 -19.05 12.51
C TRP A 224 -1.76 -18.04 13.64
N LEU A 225 -1.55 -18.45 14.89
CA LEU A 225 -1.69 -17.56 16.05
C LEU A 225 -0.65 -16.43 15.99
N GLY A 226 0.61 -16.76 15.66
CA GLY A 226 1.68 -15.77 15.51
C GLY A 226 1.44 -14.84 14.33
N LEU A 227 0.95 -15.36 13.21
CA LEU A 227 0.58 -14.55 12.04
C LEU A 227 -0.58 -13.59 12.37
N PHE A 228 -1.63 -14.08 13.03
CA PHE A 228 -2.75 -13.25 13.44
C PHE A 228 -2.30 -12.16 14.42
N GLY A 229 -1.56 -12.53 15.47
CA GLY A 229 -1.02 -11.58 16.44
C GLY A 229 -0.14 -10.51 15.78
N LYS A 230 0.73 -10.93 14.86
CA LYS A 230 1.58 -10.02 14.07
C LYS A 230 0.75 -9.07 13.20
N ALA A 231 -0.23 -9.59 12.46
CA ALA A 231 -1.07 -8.80 11.57
C ALA A 231 -1.86 -7.76 12.37
N VAL A 232 -2.42 -8.14 13.52
CA VAL A 232 -3.14 -7.21 14.42
C VAL A 232 -2.19 -6.15 14.97
N LEU A 233 -1.05 -6.54 15.56
CA LEU A 233 -0.09 -5.59 16.13
C LEU A 233 0.41 -4.58 15.08
N LEU A 234 0.83 -5.06 13.91
CA LEU A 234 1.24 -4.18 12.82
C LEU A 234 0.10 -3.28 12.35
N SER A 235 -1.12 -3.80 12.23
CA SER A 235 -2.28 -3.01 11.79
C SER A 235 -2.60 -1.88 12.77
N VAL A 236 -2.40 -2.10 14.07
CA VAL A 236 -2.58 -1.06 15.09
C VAL A 236 -1.54 0.05 14.93
N PHE A 237 -0.26 -0.28 14.73
CA PHE A 237 0.82 0.71 14.70
C PHE A 237 1.03 1.41 13.35
N VAL A 238 0.85 0.70 12.23
CA VAL A 238 1.16 1.20 10.88
C VAL A 238 -0.01 1.05 9.90
N GLY A 239 -1.17 0.64 10.38
CA GLY A 239 -2.37 0.44 9.58
C GLY A 239 -2.40 -0.92 8.87
N PRO A 240 -3.59 -1.39 8.45
CA PRO A 240 -3.77 -2.69 7.79
C PRO A 240 -2.97 -2.82 6.48
N VAL A 241 -2.82 -1.74 5.72
CA VAL A 241 -2.01 -1.75 4.50
C VAL A 241 -0.52 -1.82 4.84
N GLY A 242 -0.05 -1.09 5.86
CA GLY A 242 1.35 -1.17 6.31
C GLY A 242 1.72 -2.57 6.81
N ALA A 243 0.81 -3.21 7.56
CA ALA A 243 0.94 -4.62 7.94
C ALA A 243 1.03 -5.54 6.71
N ALA A 244 0.22 -5.31 5.67
CA ALA A 244 0.28 -6.06 4.44
C ALA A 244 1.62 -5.87 3.68
N VAL A 245 2.17 -4.65 3.66
CA VAL A 245 3.49 -4.36 3.08
C VAL A 245 4.58 -5.17 3.80
N GLU A 246 4.57 -5.18 5.14
CA GLU A 246 5.54 -5.92 5.93
C GLU A 246 5.45 -7.44 5.70
N LEU A 247 4.23 -8.00 5.69
CA LEU A 247 4.03 -9.42 5.38
C LEU A 247 4.54 -9.79 3.98
N MET A 248 4.34 -8.90 2.99
CA MET A 248 4.88 -9.09 1.65
C MET A 248 6.40 -8.98 1.62
N TRP A 249 6.99 -8.03 2.35
CA TRP A 249 8.45 -7.90 2.46
C TRP A 249 9.06 -9.18 3.04
N GLU A 250 8.57 -9.64 4.20
CA GLU A 250 9.10 -10.86 4.81
C GLU A 250 8.90 -12.08 3.94
N ARG A 251 7.78 -12.19 3.22
CA ARG A 251 7.56 -13.27 2.26
C ARG A 251 8.69 -13.32 1.23
N GLU A 252 9.06 -12.18 0.66
CA GLU A 252 10.15 -12.11 -0.33
C GLU A 252 11.47 -12.56 0.32
N GLU A 253 11.78 -12.06 1.52
CA GLU A 253 12.99 -12.47 2.26
C GLU A 253 13.02 -13.99 2.55
N LEU A 254 11.88 -14.58 2.93
CA LEU A 254 11.76 -16.02 3.18
C LEU A 254 12.01 -16.86 1.92
N VAL A 255 11.43 -16.46 0.79
CA VAL A 255 11.61 -17.18 -0.49
C VAL A 255 13.06 -17.10 -0.96
N LEU A 256 13.71 -15.94 -0.76
CA LEU A 256 15.10 -15.73 -1.11
C LEU A 256 16.07 -16.47 -0.18
N ALA A 257 15.82 -16.48 1.12
CA ALA A 257 16.62 -17.22 2.10
C ALA A 257 16.62 -18.72 1.81
N LYS A 258 15.47 -19.29 1.39
CA LYS A 258 15.37 -20.70 0.98
C LYS A 258 16.33 -21.05 -0.15
N ARG A 259 16.56 -20.14 -1.11
CA ARG A 259 17.53 -20.37 -2.20
C ARG A 259 18.95 -20.49 -1.69
N GLY A 260 19.38 -19.59 -0.80
CA GLY A 260 20.72 -19.63 -0.20
C GLY A 260 20.98 -20.94 0.55
N LEU A 261 19.98 -21.45 1.28
CA LEU A 261 20.08 -22.74 1.97
C LEU A 261 20.23 -23.93 1.00
N ILE A 262 19.48 -23.94 -0.11
CA ILE A 262 19.55 -25.01 -1.12
C ILE A 262 20.89 -24.98 -1.87
N GLU A 263 21.39 -23.79 -2.23
CA GLU A 263 22.66 -23.62 -2.93
C GLU A 263 23.87 -24.04 -2.07
N ASN A 264 23.84 -23.76 -0.76
CA ASN A 264 24.90 -24.20 0.15
C ASN A 264 24.92 -25.73 0.29
N ARG A 265 23.75 -26.37 0.47
CA ARG A 265 23.68 -27.84 0.57
C ARG A 265 24.22 -28.56 -0.68
N LYS A 266 24.05 -27.98 -1.88
CA LYS A 266 24.61 -28.53 -3.13
C LYS A 266 26.13 -28.37 -3.27
N LYS A 267 26.75 -27.43 -2.55
CA LYS A 267 28.21 -27.27 -2.56
C LYS A 267 28.92 -28.25 -1.61
N ASP A 268 28.19 -28.77 -0.62
CA ASP A 268 28.71 -29.69 0.40
C ASP A 268 28.47 -31.18 0.06
N SER A 269 27.83 -31.48 -1.07
CA SER A 269 27.53 -32.83 -1.60
C SER A 269 28.37 -33.17 -2.82
#